data_AF-A0A970BBE4-F1
#
_entry.id   AF-A0A970BBE4-F1
#
_cell.length_a   1.000
_cell.length_b   1.000
_cell.length_c   1.000
_cell.angle_alpha   90.00
_cell.angle_beta   90.00
_cell.angle_gamma   90.00
#
_symmetry.space_group_name_H-M   'P 1'
#
loop_
_entity.id
_entity.type
_entity.pdbx_description
1 polymer ?
#
loop_
_entity_poly.entity_id
_entity_poly.type
_entity_poly.pdbx_seq_one_letter_code
_entity_poly.pdbx_strand_id
1 'polypeptide(L)'
;GVGEMLENLGHRVESIMSRVFRRKRGEGNLWERFTRYDKIAPGRAECGNVHFAPNSERDYDWGNPRPVPSRCDTWYHFPDLSGPSRQVNCAEWGNGDIRLHHLWWLRHLPHVAGSSGGVSHNWWEYVIDPNQVK
;
A
#
# COMPACT_ATOMS: atom_id res chain seq x y z
N GLY A 1 -7.16 -19.85 -6.40
CA GLY A 1 -5.74 -20.17 -6.61
C GLY A 1 -4.88 -19.37 -5.63
N VAL A 2 -3.55 -19.41 -5.76
CA VAL A 2 -2.65 -18.64 -4.87
C VAL A 2 -2.89 -17.13 -4.97
N GLY A 3 -3.19 -16.61 -6.17
CA GLY A 3 -3.58 -15.21 -6.37
C GLY A 3 -4.75 -14.80 -5.47
N GLU A 4 -5.86 -15.55 -5.52
CA GLU A 4 -7.06 -15.17 -4.75
C GLU A 4 -6.87 -15.30 -3.24
N MET A 5 -5.99 -16.20 -2.79
CA MET A 5 -5.63 -16.28 -1.37
C MET A 5 -4.86 -15.03 -0.92
N LEU A 6 -3.95 -14.53 -1.77
CA LEU A 6 -3.22 -13.28 -1.51
C LEU A 6 -4.15 -12.07 -1.58
N GLU A 7 -5.11 -12.07 -2.50
CA GLU A 7 -6.13 -11.02 -2.59
C GLU A 7 -7.02 -11.01 -1.33
N ASN A 8 -7.46 -12.17 -0.86
CA ASN A 8 -8.25 -12.27 0.38
C ASN A 8 -7.47 -11.71 1.59
N LEU A 9 -6.19 -12.05 1.72
CA LEU A 9 -5.32 -11.48 2.74
C LEU A 9 -5.19 -9.96 2.55
N GLY A 10 -5.03 -9.50 1.32
CA GLY A 10 -4.97 -8.08 0.99
C GLY A 10 -6.22 -7.32 1.42
N HIS A 11 -7.42 -7.83 1.13
CA HIS A 11 -8.67 -7.24 1.61
C HIS A 11 -8.79 -7.21 3.14
N ARG A 12 -8.26 -8.23 3.82
CA ARG A 12 -8.16 -8.20 5.29
C ARG A 12 -7.25 -7.07 5.76
N VAL A 13 -6.10 -6.86 5.12
CA VAL A 13 -5.21 -5.72 5.40
C VAL A 13 -5.96 -4.40 5.20
N GLU A 14 -6.66 -4.24 4.08
CA GLU A 14 -7.41 -3.02 3.78
C GLU A 14 -8.47 -2.70 4.83
N SER A 15 -9.25 -3.71 5.22
CA SER A 15 -10.29 -3.58 6.24
C SER A 15 -9.72 -3.18 7.60
N ILE A 16 -8.67 -3.89 8.04
CA ILE A 16 -8.03 -3.67 9.33
C ILE A 16 -7.35 -2.30 9.38
N MET A 17 -6.55 -1.95 8.38
CA MET A 17 -5.80 -0.70 8.39
C MET A 17 -6.71 0.52 8.22
N SER A 18 -7.79 0.40 7.44
CA SER A 18 -8.84 1.42 7.39
C SER A 18 -9.47 1.65 8.77
N ARG A 19 -9.65 0.58 9.56
CA ARG A 19 -10.16 0.68 10.93
C ARG A 19 -9.15 1.32 11.89
N VAL A 20 -7.87 0.94 11.81
CA VAL A 20 -6.78 1.51 12.62
C VAL A 20 -6.67 3.02 12.41
N PHE A 21 -6.75 3.48 11.16
CA PHE A 21 -6.61 4.90 10.81
C PHE A 21 -7.94 5.67 10.77
N ARG A 22 -9.09 5.06 11.09
CA ARG A 22 -10.44 5.67 10.94
C ARG A 22 -10.66 7.02 11.62
N ARG A 23 -9.84 7.37 12.62
CA ARG A 23 -9.90 8.65 13.37
C ARG A 23 -8.85 9.67 12.92
N LYS A 24 -7.94 9.30 12.02
CA LYS A 24 -6.93 10.19 11.44
C LYS A 24 -7.47 10.84 10.17
N ARG A 25 -7.01 12.04 9.84
CA ARG A 25 -7.45 12.82 8.68
C ARG A 25 -6.27 13.51 8.03
N GLY A 26 -6.41 13.84 6.75
CA GLY A 26 -5.38 14.55 5.98
C GLY A 26 -4.05 13.79 5.98
N GLU A 27 -2.93 14.50 6.07
CA GLU A 27 -1.59 13.89 6.07
C GLU A 27 -1.31 13.03 7.31
N GLY A 28 -2.14 13.09 8.37
CA GLY A 28 -2.06 12.18 9.52
C GLY A 28 -2.66 10.80 9.26
N ASN A 29 -3.44 10.63 8.18
CA ASN A 29 -3.94 9.33 7.76
C ASN A 29 -2.95 8.65 6.82
N LEU A 30 -2.00 7.92 7.41
CA LEU A 30 -0.95 7.24 6.66
C LEU A 30 -1.49 6.08 5.81
N TRP A 31 -2.63 5.48 6.18
CA TRP A 31 -3.26 4.46 5.35
C TRP A 31 -3.81 5.05 4.04
N GLU A 32 -4.54 6.18 4.13
CA GLU A 32 -4.98 6.91 2.93
C GLU A 32 -3.82 7.36 2.07
N ARG A 33 -2.65 7.67 2.66
CA ARG A 33 -1.42 7.95 1.89
C ARG A 33 -0.92 6.68 1.20
N PHE A 34 -0.71 5.60 1.95
CA PHE A 34 -0.21 4.31 1.42
C PHE A 34 -0.99 3.86 0.19
N THR A 35 -2.32 3.95 0.24
CA THR A 35 -3.20 3.49 -0.83
C THR A 35 -3.37 4.44 -2.01
N ARG A 36 -2.61 5.54 -2.09
CA ARG A 36 -2.70 6.50 -3.21
C ARG A 36 -2.17 5.88 -4.49
N TYR A 37 -2.89 6.13 -5.57
CA TYR A 37 -2.48 5.88 -6.94
C TYR A 37 -2.82 7.11 -7.80
N ASP A 38 -2.19 7.21 -8.96
CA ASP A 38 -2.12 8.44 -9.76
C ASP A 38 -3.50 9.00 -10.14
N LYS A 39 -4.45 8.13 -10.49
CA LYS A 39 -5.79 8.54 -10.91
C LYS A 39 -6.53 9.35 -9.85
N ILE A 40 -6.31 9.06 -8.57
CA ILE A 40 -6.97 9.77 -7.45
C ILE A 40 -6.07 10.83 -6.81
N ALA A 41 -4.76 10.74 -7.02
CA ALA A 41 -3.77 11.67 -6.49
C ALA A 41 -2.65 11.91 -7.53
N PRO A 42 -2.92 12.69 -8.60
CA PRO A 42 -1.98 12.87 -9.70
C PRO A 42 -0.62 13.35 -9.24
N GLY A 43 0.45 12.67 -9.67
CA GLY A 43 1.83 12.99 -9.29
C GLY A 43 2.21 12.66 -7.84
N ARG A 44 1.30 12.04 -7.08
CA ARG A 44 1.48 11.70 -5.65
C ARG A 44 1.14 10.23 -5.39
N ALA A 45 1.39 9.35 -6.36
CA ALA A 45 1.17 7.91 -6.21
C ALA A 45 2.13 7.34 -5.14
N GLU A 46 1.64 6.32 -4.44
CA GLU A 46 2.36 5.62 -3.36
C GLU A 46 2.35 4.13 -3.73
N CYS A 47 1.82 3.24 -2.89
CA CYS A 47 1.77 1.81 -3.18
C CYS A 47 0.48 1.37 -3.88
N GLY A 48 -0.57 2.19 -3.89
CA GLY A 48 -1.88 1.76 -4.36
C GLY A 48 -2.52 0.73 -3.41
N ASN A 49 -3.42 -0.09 -3.92
CA ASN A 49 -4.18 -1.05 -3.13
C ASN A 49 -4.23 -2.41 -3.82
N VAL A 50 -4.98 -3.38 -3.28
CA VAL A 50 -4.99 -4.74 -3.84
C VAL A 50 -5.47 -4.76 -5.29
N HIS A 51 -6.37 -3.85 -5.67
CA HIS A 51 -6.99 -3.74 -6.99
C HIS A 51 -6.29 -2.77 -7.94
N PHE A 52 -5.64 -1.74 -7.41
CA PHE A 52 -5.03 -0.65 -8.17
C PHE A 52 -3.55 -0.50 -7.86
N ALA A 53 -2.71 -0.74 -8.86
CA ALA A 53 -1.30 -0.39 -8.82
C ALA A 53 -1.12 1.15 -8.97
N PRO A 54 0.07 1.70 -8.67
CA PRO A 54 0.32 3.15 -8.72
C PRO A 54 -0.12 3.87 -9.99
N ASN A 55 -0.08 3.21 -11.15
CA ASN A 55 -0.46 3.78 -12.46
C ASN A 55 -1.80 3.28 -13.02
N SER A 56 -2.54 2.44 -12.29
CA SER A 56 -3.77 1.81 -12.76
C SER A 56 -4.85 2.84 -13.10
N GLU A 57 -5.52 2.64 -14.24
CA GLU A 57 -6.62 3.51 -14.70
C GLU A 57 -8.00 2.90 -14.47
N ARG A 58 -8.06 1.58 -14.25
CA ARG A 58 -9.26 0.81 -13.94
C ARG A 58 -8.91 -0.34 -12.99
N ASP A 59 -9.95 -1.03 -12.55
CA ASP A 59 -9.83 -2.17 -11.67
C ASP A 59 -8.94 -3.27 -12.29
N TYR A 60 -8.05 -3.85 -11.49
CA TYR A 60 -7.06 -4.88 -11.87
C TYR A 60 -6.10 -4.49 -13.01
N ASP A 61 -5.90 -3.20 -13.26
CA ASP A 61 -5.02 -2.68 -14.31
C ASP A 61 -3.53 -2.70 -13.90
N TRP A 62 -3.04 -3.87 -13.44
CA TRP A 62 -1.64 -4.02 -13.02
C TRP A 62 -0.67 -4.19 -14.20
N GLY A 63 -1.19 -4.45 -15.41
CA GLY A 63 -0.39 -4.60 -16.63
C GLY A 63 -0.07 -3.28 -17.35
N ASN A 64 -0.46 -2.13 -16.79
CA ASN A 64 -0.33 -0.85 -17.47
C ASN A 64 1.14 -0.41 -17.59
N PRO A 65 1.69 -0.22 -18.81
CA PRO A 65 3.09 0.15 -18.99
C PRO A 65 3.37 1.64 -18.77
N ARG A 66 2.32 2.49 -18.60
CA ARG A 66 2.46 3.93 -18.43
C ARG A 66 3.34 4.25 -17.22
N PRO A 67 4.46 4.97 -17.40
CA PRO A 67 5.30 5.35 -16.28
C PRO A 67 4.62 6.42 -15.42
N VAL A 68 4.76 6.31 -14.11
CA VAL A 68 4.22 7.28 -13.14
C VAL A 68 5.26 7.58 -12.05
N PRO A 69 5.34 8.82 -11.52
CA PRO A 69 6.10 9.08 -10.31
C PRO A 69 5.39 8.43 -9.10
N SER A 70 6.10 7.55 -8.39
CA SER A 70 5.64 6.95 -7.14
C SER A 70 6.70 7.08 -6.04
N ARG A 71 6.23 7.21 -4.79
CA ARG A 71 7.05 7.14 -3.58
C ARG A 71 6.95 5.79 -2.86
N CYS A 72 6.54 4.73 -3.56
CA CYS A 72 6.42 3.38 -3.00
C CYS A 72 7.65 2.96 -2.17
N ASP A 73 8.87 3.19 -2.64
CA ASP A 73 10.09 2.81 -1.91
C ASP A 73 10.26 3.50 -0.56
N THR A 74 9.67 4.69 -0.36
CA THR A 74 9.77 5.41 0.92
C THR A 74 9.19 4.60 2.08
N TRP A 75 8.25 3.69 1.79
CA TRP A 75 7.64 2.82 2.78
C TRP A 75 8.59 1.77 3.36
N TYR A 76 9.67 1.43 2.66
CA TYR A 76 10.75 0.61 3.24
C TYR A 76 11.55 1.34 4.32
N HIS A 77 11.46 2.68 4.38
CA HIS A 77 12.18 3.53 5.32
C HIS A 77 11.30 4.06 6.45
N PHE A 78 10.10 3.48 6.61
CA PHE A 78 9.15 3.91 7.63
C PHE A 78 9.81 3.99 9.02
N PRO A 79 9.56 5.05 9.82
CA PRO A 79 8.57 6.12 9.60
C PRO A 79 9.04 7.31 8.75
N ASP A 80 10.29 7.32 8.25
CA ASP A 80 10.76 8.42 7.42
C ASP A 80 10.28 8.27 5.97
N LEU A 81 9.25 9.04 5.62
CA LEU A 81 8.64 9.07 4.29
C LEU A 81 9.04 10.31 3.47
N SER A 82 10.19 10.92 3.78
CA SER A 82 10.69 12.13 3.10
C SER A 82 11.47 11.84 1.81
N GLY A 83 11.70 10.56 1.50
CA GLY A 83 12.43 10.14 0.30
C GLY A 83 11.78 10.60 -1.01
N PRO A 84 12.59 10.66 -2.09
CA PRO A 84 12.12 11.15 -3.39
C PRO A 84 11.14 10.17 -4.05
N SER A 85 10.37 10.67 -5.01
CA SER A 85 9.67 9.79 -5.96
C SER A 85 10.62 9.27 -7.04
N ARG A 86 10.29 8.12 -7.61
CA ARG A 86 10.91 7.61 -8.84
C ARG A 86 9.85 7.23 -9.87
N GLN A 87 10.23 7.17 -11.14
CA GLN A 87 9.36 6.65 -12.18
C GLN A 87 9.25 5.12 -12.05
N VAL A 88 8.01 4.63 -11.97
CA VAL A 88 7.67 3.19 -11.91
C VAL A 88 6.63 2.86 -12.97
N ASN A 89 6.53 1.59 -13.36
CA ASN A 89 5.49 1.06 -14.23
C ASN A 89 5.22 -0.42 -13.88
N CYS A 90 4.42 -1.11 -14.68
CA CYS A 90 4.04 -2.50 -14.43
C CYS A 90 5.20 -3.48 -14.19
N ALA A 91 6.42 -3.21 -14.69
CA ALA A 91 7.57 -4.07 -14.44
C ALA A 91 7.93 -4.16 -12.95
N GLU A 92 7.61 -3.13 -12.17
CA GLU A 92 7.86 -3.02 -10.75
C GLU A 92 7.12 -4.09 -9.92
N TRP A 93 5.89 -4.42 -10.31
CA TRP A 93 5.00 -5.32 -9.56
C TRP A 93 4.56 -6.55 -10.36
N GLY A 94 5.29 -6.88 -11.43
CA GLY A 94 5.14 -8.18 -12.12
C GLY A 94 4.27 -8.18 -13.37
N ASN A 95 4.13 -7.05 -14.06
CA ASN A 95 3.58 -6.93 -15.42
C ASN A 95 2.18 -7.54 -15.60
N GLY A 96 1.28 -7.32 -14.63
CA GLY A 96 -0.09 -7.83 -14.67
C GLY A 96 -0.30 -9.16 -13.96
N ASP A 97 0.76 -9.81 -13.46
CA ASP A 97 0.61 -11.02 -12.66
C ASP A 97 0.04 -10.70 -11.27
N ILE A 98 -1.14 -11.28 -10.98
CA ILE A 98 -1.87 -11.10 -9.73
C ILE A 98 -1.03 -11.44 -8.50
N ARG A 99 -0.25 -12.52 -8.53
CA ARG A 99 0.52 -12.95 -7.36
C ARG A 99 1.68 -12.00 -7.13
N LEU A 100 2.37 -11.61 -8.20
CA LEU A 100 3.51 -10.70 -8.09
C LEU A 100 3.07 -9.32 -7.62
N HIS A 101 1.91 -8.83 -8.09
CA HIS A 101 1.35 -7.56 -7.63
C HIS A 101 1.08 -7.60 -6.12
N HIS A 102 0.35 -8.62 -5.65
CA HIS A 102 0.03 -8.74 -4.22
C HIS A 102 1.28 -8.92 -3.36
N LEU A 103 2.26 -9.73 -3.80
CA LEU A 103 3.51 -9.90 -3.06
C LEU A 103 4.32 -8.61 -3.01
N TRP A 104 4.38 -7.85 -4.10
CA TRP A 104 4.99 -6.52 -4.13
C TRP A 104 4.29 -5.59 -3.15
N TRP A 105 2.97 -5.50 -3.19
CA TRP A 105 2.20 -4.61 -2.31
C TRP A 105 2.36 -4.96 -0.82
N LEU A 106 2.25 -6.24 -0.46
CA LEU A 106 2.41 -6.71 0.92
C LEU A 106 3.82 -6.45 1.48
N ARG A 107 4.86 -6.50 0.64
CA ARG A 107 6.24 -6.22 1.06
C ARG A 107 6.46 -4.75 1.47
N HIS A 108 5.63 -3.84 0.99
CA HIS A 108 5.71 -2.42 1.36
C HIS A 108 5.02 -2.08 2.68
N LEU A 109 4.28 -3.03 3.29
CA LEU A 109 3.69 -2.79 4.60
C LEU A 109 4.81 -2.59 5.65
N PRO A 110 4.77 -1.48 6.43
CA PRO A 110 5.71 -1.24 7.51
C PRO A 110 5.78 -2.39 8.51
N HIS A 111 6.99 -2.79 8.87
CA HIS A 111 7.28 -3.90 9.80
C HIS A 111 8.49 -3.59 10.68
N VAL A 112 8.55 -2.38 11.23
CA VAL A 112 9.65 -1.92 12.09
C VAL A 112 9.17 -1.62 13.51
N ALA A 113 10.10 -1.63 14.47
CA ALA A 113 9.80 -1.26 15.84
C ALA A 113 9.50 0.25 15.97
N GLY A 114 8.52 0.60 16.81
CA GLY A 114 8.16 1.98 17.10
C GLY A 114 6.66 2.21 17.02
N SER A 115 6.25 3.43 17.34
CA SER A 115 4.87 3.87 17.16
C SER A 115 4.79 5.38 16.96
N SER A 116 3.72 5.84 16.33
CA SER A 116 3.43 7.27 16.19
C SER A 116 1.95 7.52 16.22
N GLY A 117 1.53 8.53 16.98
CA GLY A 117 0.12 8.90 17.09
C GLY A 117 -0.78 7.75 17.58
N GLY A 118 -0.24 6.81 18.36
CA GLY A 118 -0.96 5.65 18.89
C GLY A 118 -1.10 4.47 17.93
N VAL A 119 -0.39 4.48 16.80
CA VAL A 119 -0.36 3.37 15.83
C VAL A 119 1.04 2.78 15.77
N SER A 120 1.15 1.46 15.82
CA SER A 120 2.39 0.69 15.67
C SER A 120 3.00 0.94 14.29
N HIS A 121 4.33 0.98 14.24
CA HIS A 121 5.08 1.02 12.98
C HIS A 121 5.20 -0.37 12.33
N ASN A 122 4.73 -1.41 13.01
CA ASN A 122 4.61 -2.75 12.46
C ASN A 122 3.14 -3.08 12.18
N TRP A 123 2.69 -2.85 10.95
CA TRP A 123 1.28 -3.00 10.59
C TRP A 123 0.82 -4.47 10.57
N TRP A 124 1.76 -5.41 10.41
CA TRP A 124 1.46 -6.83 10.47
C TRP A 124 0.90 -7.26 11.83
N GLU A 125 1.22 -6.56 12.91
CA GLU A 125 0.65 -6.83 14.24
C GLU A 125 -0.88 -6.76 14.20
N TYR A 126 -1.44 -5.74 13.54
CA TYR A 126 -2.88 -5.60 13.38
C TYR A 126 -3.48 -6.63 12.42
N VAL A 127 -2.75 -6.94 11.34
CA VAL A 127 -3.23 -7.87 10.31
C VAL A 127 -3.35 -9.28 10.88
N ILE A 128 -2.34 -9.72 11.62
CA ILE A 128 -2.27 -11.05 12.23
C ILE A 128 -3.23 -11.15 13.42
N ASP A 129 -3.20 -10.18 14.33
CA ASP A 129 -4.08 -10.12 15.51
C ASP A 129 -5.04 -8.91 15.44
N PRO A 130 -6.25 -9.09 14.87
CA PRO A 130 -7.21 -8.00 14.74
C PRO A 130 -7.75 -7.51 16.09
N ASN A 131 -7.53 -8.24 17.20
CA ASN A 131 -7.92 -7.78 18.54
C ASN A 131 -7.06 -6.60 19.04
N GLN A 132 -5.91 -6.34 18.40
CA GLN A 132 -5.10 -5.15 18.66
C GLN A 132 -5.76 -3.86 18.17
N VAL A 133 -6.80 -3.96 17.33
CA VAL A 133 -7.53 -2.81 16.79
C VAL A 133 -8.57 -2.31 17.80
N LYS A 134 -8.44 -1.05 18.24
CA LYS A 134 -9.33 -0.39 19.21
C LYS A 134 -10.48 0.41 18.55
#